data_AF-A0A0G0LZA2-F1
#
_entry.id   AF-A0A0G0LZA2-F1
#
_cell.length_a   1.000
_cell.length_b   1.000
_cell.length_c   1.000
_cell.angle_alpha   90.00
_cell.angle_beta   90.00
_cell.angle_gamma   90.00
#
_symmetry.space_group_name_H-M   'P 1'
#
loop_
_entity.id
_entity.type
_entity.pdbx_description
1 polymer ?
#
loop_
_entity_poly.entity_id
_entity_poly.type
_entity_poly.pdbx_seq_one_letter_code
_entity_poly.pdbx_strand_id
1 'polypeptide(L)'
;QSGLQEEITQKVNFERQVSGLPNVANEIFHNKAIEYSKELIGGYLQNFSNDFLLLTGDHNPRHNPAESGAVYLVEVATLFVGIFVLRVKSRKLFQFLILWLLVSPVSGVLTGEPHFLRNSIMLPPLILLSAYGLPQIKSKYLVGVIVAAILLQMVFVLERIYLIAPTQHAGFWSQSARTASEAAIHKKDDYKKIFLLTKIDNIEYAYPVYAKIDPSLVIGQSKSGFPKKYGNIAITDKIEDFERGEDVLVITIDSKNELLYETGIKK
;
A
#
# COMPACT_ATOMS: atom_id res chain seq x y z
N GLN A 1 -8.99 5.08 13.00
CA GLN A 1 -10.44 5.30 13.12
C GLN A 1 -10.80 6.50 14.01
N SER A 2 -10.05 6.81 15.08
CA SER A 2 -10.27 8.03 15.89
C SER A 2 -10.13 9.34 15.09
N GLY A 3 -9.17 9.41 14.16
CA GLY A 3 -8.94 10.61 13.33
C GLY A 3 -10.09 10.98 12.40
N LEU A 4 -10.66 10.03 11.65
CA LEU A 4 -11.74 10.30 10.68
C LEU A 4 -13.01 10.82 11.37
N GLN A 5 -13.37 10.24 12.52
CA GLN A 5 -14.53 10.68 13.28
C GLN A 5 -14.34 12.12 13.80
N GLU A 6 -13.13 12.44 14.23
CA GLU A 6 -12.76 13.78 14.69
C GLU A 6 -12.79 14.78 13.53
N GLU A 7 -12.19 14.44 12.38
CA GLU A 7 -12.20 15.24 11.16
C GLU A 7 -13.63 15.53 10.66
N ILE A 8 -14.48 14.51 10.57
CA ILE A 8 -15.90 14.68 10.18
C ILE A 8 -16.65 15.54 11.20
N THR A 9 -16.37 15.38 12.49
CA THR A 9 -17.01 16.20 13.53
C THR A 9 -16.59 17.67 13.39
N GLN A 10 -15.29 17.93 13.18
CA GLN A 10 -14.77 19.28 12.96
C GLN A 10 -15.37 19.90 11.70
N LYS A 11 -15.42 19.16 10.59
CA LYS A 11 -16.01 19.59 9.33
C LYS A 11 -17.49 19.95 9.47
N VAL A 12 -18.30 19.07 10.06
CA VAL A 12 -19.74 19.33 10.28
C VAL A 12 -19.95 20.56 11.16
N ASN A 13 -19.17 20.71 12.24
CA ASN A 13 -19.28 21.87 13.12
C ASN A 13 -18.88 23.17 12.40
N PHE A 14 -17.81 23.14 11.62
CA PHE A 14 -17.37 24.26 10.80
C PHE A 14 -18.44 24.67 9.79
N GLU A 15 -18.95 23.73 9.00
CA GLU A 15 -19.98 24.01 8.00
C GLU A 15 -21.26 24.58 8.63
N ARG A 16 -21.68 24.07 9.79
CA ARG A 16 -22.84 24.61 10.53
C ARG A 16 -22.66 26.05 10.98
N GLN A 17 -21.44 26.43 11.37
CA GLN A 17 -21.15 27.80 11.83
C GLN A 17 -21.11 28.82 10.69
N VAL A 18 -20.62 28.41 9.52
CA VAL A 18 -20.48 29.31 8.36
C VAL A 18 -21.71 29.31 7.45
N SER A 19 -22.58 28.30 7.55
CA SER A 19 -23.79 28.18 6.75
C SER A 19 -24.81 29.27 7.10
N GLY A 20 -25.29 29.99 6.10
CA GLY A 20 -26.39 30.97 6.24
C GLY A 20 -27.79 30.34 6.29
N LEU A 21 -27.88 29.01 6.43
CA LEU A 21 -29.16 28.30 6.43
C LEU A 21 -29.91 28.46 7.77
N PRO A 22 -31.25 28.49 7.76
CA PRO A 22 -32.06 28.39 8.99
C PRO A 22 -31.74 27.11 9.77
N ASN A 23 -31.84 27.15 11.10
CA ASN A 23 -31.40 26.08 12.02
C ASN A 23 -31.81 24.66 11.58
N VAL A 24 -33.08 24.45 11.21
CA VAL A 24 -33.59 23.13 10.79
C VAL A 24 -32.92 22.65 9.50
N ALA A 25 -32.76 23.53 8.51
CA ALA A 25 -32.07 23.18 7.28
C ALA A 25 -30.57 22.94 7.54
N ASN A 26 -29.96 23.76 8.39
CA ASN A 26 -28.55 23.65 8.76
C ASN A 26 -28.24 22.29 9.40
N GLU A 27 -29.10 21.80 10.29
CA GLU A 27 -28.97 20.46 10.88
C GLU A 27 -29.20 19.32 9.89
N ILE A 28 -30.11 19.48 8.92
CA ILE A 28 -30.39 18.47 7.88
C ILE A 28 -29.22 18.36 6.91
N PHE A 29 -28.71 19.47 6.38
CA PHE A 29 -27.67 19.46 5.34
C PHE A 29 -26.28 19.15 5.89
N HIS A 30 -25.99 19.62 7.10
CA HIS A 30 -24.69 19.43 7.73
C HIS A 30 -24.86 18.46 8.88
N ASN A 31 -24.69 17.17 8.62
CA ASN A 31 -24.70 16.16 9.66
C ASN A 31 -23.70 15.05 9.35
N LYS A 32 -23.30 14.33 10.40
CA LYS A 32 -22.28 13.29 10.31
C LYS A 32 -22.68 12.16 9.37
N ALA A 33 -23.95 11.80 9.29
CA ALA A 33 -24.41 10.71 8.41
C ALA A 33 -24.20 11.06 6.93
N ILE A 34 -24.42 12.31 6.54
CA ILE A 34 -24.13 12.77 5.17
C ILE A 34 -22.62 12.71 4.90
N GLU A 35 -21.79 13.24 5.79
CA GLU A 35 -20.34 13.23 5.60
C GLU A 35 -19.77 11.81 5.56
N TYR A 36 -20.18 10.92 6.47
CA TYR A 36 -19.82 9.50 6.37
C TYR A 36 -20.29 8.86 5.08
N SER A 37 -21.51 9.18 4.62
CA SER A 37 -22.02 8.64 3.35
C SER A 37 -21.19 9.12 2.16
N LYS A 38 -20.74 10.39 2.17
CA LYS A 38 -19.84 10.93 1.14
C LYS A 38 -18.50 10.20 1.13
N GLU A 39 -17.89 9.97 2.29
CA GLU A 39 -16.63 9.22 2.39
C GLU A 39 -16.78 7.78 1.92
N LEU A 40 -17.87 7.09 2.30
CA LEU A 40 -18.13 5.72 1.88
C LEU A 40 -18.37 5.61 0.37
N ILE A 41 -19.22 6.48 -0.19
CA ILE A 41 -19.51 6.51 -1.62
C ILE A 41 -18.26 6.92 -2.42
N GLY A 42 -17.53 7.93 -1.94
CA GLY A 42 -16.29 8.39 -2.54
C GLY A 42 -15.25 7.28 -2.57
N GLY A 43 -14.97 6.66 -1.42
CA GLY A 43 -14.06 5.54 -1.30
C GLY A 43 -14.48 4.35 -2.19
N TYR A 44 -15.78 4.05 -2.30
CA TYR A 44 -16.29 3.02 -3.22
C TYR A 44 -16.01 3.37 -4.69
N LEU A 45 -16.39 4.57 -5.13
CA LEU A 45 -16.30 5.00 -6.53
C LEU A 45 -14.85 5.18 -7.00
N GLN A 46 -13.92 5.52 -6.10
CA GLN A 46 -12.50 5.62 -6.44
C GLN A 46 -11.93 4.31 -6.98
N ASN A 47 -12.46 3.14 -6.58
CA ASN A 47 -12.04 1.83 -7.09
C ASN A 47 -12.45 1.58 -8.56
N PHE A 48 -13.36 2.40 -9.11
CA PHE A 48 -13.73 2.39 -10.52
C PHE A 48 -13.18 3.60 -11.28
N SER A 49 -12.37 4.43 -10.64
CA SER A 49 -11.75 5.58 -11.29
C SER A 49 -10.79 5.11 -12.39
N ASN A 50 -10.62 5.94 -13.43
CA ASN A 50 -9.63 5.68 -14.47
C ASN A 50 -8.21 5.63 -13.88
N ASP A 51 -7.97 6.42 -12.84
CA ASP A 51 -6.69 6.46 -12.13
C ASP A 51 -6.37 5.08 -11.55
N PHE A 52 -7.29 4.51 -10.77
CA PHE A 52 -7.13 3.19 -10.16
C PHE A 52 -7.17 2.04 -11.18
N LEU A 53 -8.11 2.04 -12.12
CA LEU A 53 -8.28 0.90 -13.03
C LEU A 53 -7.27 0.88 -14.18
N LEU A 54 -6.84 2.04 -14.69
CA LEU A 54 -6.13 2.13 -15.97
C LEU A 54 -4.76 2.81 -15.89
N LEU A 55 -4.58 3.79 -15.01
CA LEU A 55 -3.41 4.67 -15.02
C LEU A 55 -2.38 4.29 -13.96
N THR A 56 -2.66 4.59 -12.70
CA THR A 56 -1.68 4.55 -11.59
C THR A 56 -1.95 3.42 -10.60
N GLY A 57 -3.20 2.96 -10.48
CA GLY A 57 -3.57 1.88 -9.58
C GLY A 57 -3.64 2.29 -8.10
N ASP A 58 -3.11 1.43 -7.21
CA ASP A 58 -3.03 1.69 -5.78
C ASP A 58 -1.79 2.53 -5.47
N HIS A 59 -1.95 3.65 -4.75
CA HIS A 59 -0.85 4.56 -4.43
C HIS A 59 0.15 3.98 -3.43
N ASN A 60 -0.15 2.86 -2.77
CA ASN A 60 0.77 2.19 -1.89
C ASN A 60 1.79 1.37 -2.70
N PRO A 61 3.09 1.71 -2.67
CA PRO A 61 4.11 1.01 -3.47
C PRO A 61 4.33 -0.46 -3.07
N ARG A 62 3.79 -0.88 -1.92
CA ARG A 62 3.79 -2.30 -1.49
C ARG A 62 2.76 -3.13 -2.26
N HIS A 63 1.72 -2.50 -2.78
CA HIS A 63 0.62 -3.18 -3.49
C HIS A 63 0.72 -2.98 -4.99
N ASN A 64 1.22 -1.82 -5.41
CA ASN A 64 1.43 -1.49 -6.81
C ASN A 64 2.82 -0.86 -7.00
N PRO A 65 3.86 -1.69 -7.23
CA PRO A 65 5.21 -1.19 -7.48
C PRO A 65 5.35 -0.54 -8.87
N ALA A 66 4.32 -0.61 -9.72
CA ALA A 66 4.30 -0.02 -11.05
C ALA A 66 3.22 1.05 -11.12
N GLU A 67 3.52 2.18 -11.74
CA GLU A 67 2.57 3.25 -12.10
C GLU A 67 1.63 2.76 -13.23
N SER A 68 0.93 1.65 -12.99
CA SER A 68 0.01 0.99 -13.91
C SER A 68 -1.30 0.67 -13.21
N GLY A 69 -2.41 0.83 -13.91
CA GLY A 69 -3.73 0.46 -13.38
C GLY A 69 -3.94 -1.06 -13.23
N ALA A 70 -5.09 -1.42 -12.65
CA ALA A 70 -5.51 -2.81 -12.46
C ALA A 70 -5.66 -3.64 -13.74
N VAL A 71 -5.89 -2.99 -14.88
CA VAL A 71 -5.91 -3.62 -16.20
C VAL A 71 -5.06 -2.80 -17.16
N TYR A 72 -4.55 -3.46 -18.21
CA TYR A 72 -3.78 -2.74 -19.21
C TYR A 72 -4.68 -1.78 -20.00
N LEU A 73 -4.17 -0.58 -20.27
CA LEU A 73 -4.89 0.44 -21.03
C LEU A 73 -5.37 -0.08 -22.39
N VAL A 74 -4.57 -0.91 -23.04
CA VAL A 74 -4.93 -1.54 -24.33
C VAL A 74 -6.11 -2.52 -24.20
N GLU A 75 -6.25 -3.19 -23.05
CA GLU A 75 -7.35 -4.14 -22.79
C GLU A 75 -8.70 -3.45 -22.63
N VAL A 76 -8.74 -2.13 -22.46
CA VAL A 76 -9.99 -1.38 -22.42
C VAL A 76 -10.82 -1.62 -23.69
N ALA A 77 -10.17 -1.67 -24.85
CA ALA A 77 -10.86 -1.93 -26.12
C ALA A 77 -11.53 -3.31 -26.14
N THR A 78 -10.80 -4.36 -25.74
CA THR A 78 -11.32 -5.74 -25.72
C THR A 78 -12.39 -5.91 -24.63
N LEU A 79 -12.21 -5.27 -23.48
CA LEU A 79 -13.16 -5.27 -22.39
C LEU A 79 -14.51 -4.65 -22.80
N PHE A 80 -14.51 -3.50 -23.48
CA PHE A 80 -15.74 -2.91 -24.01
C PHE A 80 -16.43 -3.81 -25.03
N VAL A 81 -15.68 -4.41 -25.96
CA VAL A 81 -16.25 -5.37 -26.93
C VAL A 81 -16.89 -6.56 -26.19
N GLY A 82 -16.23 -7.09 -25.15
CA GLY A 82 -16.75 -8.15 -24.32
C GLY A 82 -18.07 -7.79 -23.64
N ILE A 83 -18.12 -6.60 -23.03
CA ILE A 83 -19.34 -6.04 -22.41
C ILE A 83 -20.50 -5.97 -23.42
N PHE A 84 -20.27 -5.37 -24.60
CA PHE A 84 -21.34 -5.20 -25.59
C PHE A 84 -21.85 -6.53 -26.11
N VAL A 85 -20.96 -7.48 -26.41
CA VAL A 85 -21.35 -8.77 -26.97
C VAL A 85 -22.04 -9.65 -25.92
N LEU A 86 -21.52 -9.72 -24.70
CA LEU A 86 -22.15 -10.52 -23.63
C LEU A 86 -23.52 -10.01 -23.24
N ARG A 87 -23.72 -8.68 -23.23
CA ARG A 87 -25.03 -8.08 -22.97
C ARG A 87 -26.11 -8.60 -23.93
N VAL A 88 -25.75 -8.83 -25.20
CA VAL A 88 -26.67 -9.31 -26.24
C VAL A 88 -26.75 -10.83 -26.25
N LYS A 89 -25.61 -11.54 -26.24
CA LYS A 89 -25.56 -13.00 -26.42
C LYS A 89 -25.90 -13.80 -25.16
N SER A 90 -25.57 -13.28 -23.97
CA SER A 90 -25.77 -14.00 -22.70
C SER A 90 -26.03 -13.02 -21.56
N ARG A 91 -27.25 -12.49 -21.49
CA ARG A 91 -27.66 -11.49 -20.49
C ARG A 91 -27.43 -11.94 -19.05
N LYS A 92 -27.65 -13.23 -18.74
CA LYS A 92 -27.42 -13.79 -17.39
C LYS A 92 -25.94 -13.74 -17.00
N LEU A 93 -25.05 -14.17 -17.90
CA LEU A 93 -23.61 -14.13 -17.65
C LEU A 93 -23.11 -12.69 -17.54
N PHE A 94 -23.58 -11.80 -18.42
CA PHE A 94 -23.30 -10.36 -18.31
C PHE A 94 -23.69 -9.80 -16.95
N GLN A 95 -24.93 -10.03 -16.51
CA GLN A 95 -25.42 -9.56 -15.21
C GLN A 95 -24.58 -10.10 -14.05
N PHE A 96 -24.20 -11.38 -14.10
CA PHE A 96 -23.33 -11.99 -13.09
C PHE A 96 -21.97 -11.29 -13.01
N LEU A 97 -21.29 -11.07 -14.14
CA LEU A 97 -19.98 -10.42 -14.17
C LEU A 97 -20.04 -8.96 -13.72
N ILE A 98 -21.08 -8.21 -14.11
CA ILE A 98 -21.27 -6.83 -13.66
C ILE A 98 -21.59 -6.77 -12.17
N LEU A 99 -22.45 -7.65 -11.65
CA LEU A 99 -22.72 -7.72 -10.20
C LEU A 99 -21.47 -8.07 -9.41
N TRP A 100 -20.64 -8.99 -9.92
CA TRP A 100 -19.35 -9.30 -9.32
C TRP A 100 -18.48 -8.04 -9.26
N LEU A 101 -18.32 -7.32 -10.38
CA LEU A 101 -17.56 -6.07 -10.39
C LEU A 101 -18.08 -5.07 -9.36
N LEU A 102 -19.39 -4.87 -9.28
CA LEU A 102 -20.01 -3.92 -8.34
C LEU A 102 -19.85 -4.35 -6.87
N VAL A 103 -19.83 -5.64 -6.58
CA VAL A 103 -19.64 -6.14 -5.20
C VAL A 103 -18.15 -6.08 -4.79
N SER A 104 -17.22 -6.16 -5.74
CA SER A 104 -15.79 -6.23 -5.45
C SER A 104 -15.27 -5.13 -4.51
N PRO A 105 -15.57 -3.83 -4.71
CA PRO A 105 -14.99 -2.80 -3.87
C PRO A 105 -15.58 -2.69 -2.47
N VAL A 106 -16.65 -3.42 -2.17
CA VAL A 106 -17.32 -3.39 -0.85
C VAL A 106 -16.34 -3.74 0.28
N SER A 107 -15.34 -4.58 0.01
CA SER A 107 -14.27 -4.92 0.96
C SER A 107 -13.32 -3.75 1.28
N GLY A 108 -13.17 -2.79 0.37
CA GLY A 108 -12.27 -1.63 0.49
C GLY A 108 -12.95 -0.38 1.08
N VAL A 109 -14.28 -0.26 0.98
CA VAL A 109 -15.04 0.92 1.43
C VAL A 109 -14.81 1.24 2.91
N LEU A 110 -14.64 0.22 3.75
CA LEU A 110 -14.47 0.40 5.19
C LEU A 110 -13.14 1.05 5.59
N THR A 111 -12.19 1.20 4.65
CA THR A 111 -10.89 1.83 4.90
C THR A 111 -10.70 3.20 4.27
N GLY A 112 -11.68 3.73 3.55
CA GLY A 112 -11.64 5.09 2.99
C GLY A 112 -10.72 5.28 1.77
N GLU A 113 -9.80 4.35 1.51
CA GLU A 113 -8.89 4.40 0.36
C GLU A 113 -8.97 3.14 -0.52
N PRO A 114 -8.82 3.29 -1.86
CA PRO A 114 -8.67 2.17 -2.77
C PRO A 114 -7.46 1.32 -2.41
N HIS A 115 -7.65 0.00 -2.43
CA HIS A 115 -6.61 -0.93 -2.02
C HIS A 115 -6.59 -2.14 -2.95
N PHE A 116 -5.51 -2.29 -3.72
CA PHE A 116 -5.42 -3.27 -4.81
C PHE A 116 -5.70 -4.69 -4.35
N LEU A 117 -5.04 -5.13 -3.27
CA LEU A 117 -5.21 -6.47 -2.71
C LEU A 117 -6.66 -6.79 -2.34
N ARG A 118 -7.38 -5.84 -1.74
CA ARG A 118 -8.78 -6.03 -1.32
C ARG A 118 -9.75 -6.02 -2.50
N ASN A 119 -9.37 -5.27 -3.52
CA ASN A 119 -10.10 -5.11 -4.77
C ASN A 119 -9.73 -6.15 -5.82
N SER A 120 -8.71 -6.97 -5.60
CA SER A 120 -8.19 -7.95 -6.57
C SER A 120 -9.25 -8.94 -7.06
N ILE A 121 -10.33 -9.12 -6.30
CA ILE A 121 -11.50 -9.91 -6.69
C ILE A 121 -12.27 -9.30 -7.89
N MET A 122 -12.00 -8.06 -8.30
CA MET A 122 -12.48 -7.48 -9.56
C MET A 122 -11.72 -8.01 -10.78
N LEU A 123 -10.49 -8.50 -10.62
CA LEU A 123 -9.66 -8.90 -11.76
C LEU A 123 -10.30 -10.05 -12.55
N PRO A 124 -10.82 -11.14 -11.94
CA PRO A 124 -11.43 -12.23 -12.69
C PRO A 124 -12.56 -11.77 -13.65
N PRO A 125 -13.58 -11.00 -13.24
CA PRO A 125 -14.59 -10.53 -14.19
C PRO A 125 -14.04 -9.57 -15.26
N LEU A 126 -13.06 -8.70 -14.95
CA LEU A 126 -12.44 -7.84 -15.97
C LEU A 126 -11.70 -8.67 -17.04
N ILE A 127 -10.91 -9.66 -16.61
CA ILE A 127 -10.18 -10.58 -17.48
C ILE A 127 -11.15 -11.38 -18.34
N LEU A 128 -12.22 -11.92 -17.76
CA LEU A 128 -13.22 -12.70 -18.49
C LEU A 128 -13.94 -11.85 -19.54
N LEU A 129 -14.29 -10.60 -19.23
CA LEU A 129 -14.87 -9.66 -20.20
C LEU A 129 -13.90 -9.37 -21.35
N SER A 130 -12.64 -9.02 -21.04
CA SER A 130 -11.59 -8.75 -22.04
C SER A 130 -11.35 -9.97 -22.94
N ALA A 131 -11.15 -11.15 -22.34
CA ALA A 131 -10.89 -12.40 -23.05
C ALA A 131 -12.07 -12.84 -23.93
N TYR A 132 -13.31 -12.59 -23.49
CA TYR A 132 -14.49 -12.87 -24.31
C TYR A 132 -14.62 -11.88 -25.48
N GLY A 133 -14.20 -10.62 -25.29
CA GLY A 133 -14.30 -9.57 -26.28
C GLY A 133 -13.30 -9.71 -27.43
N LEU A 134 -12.05 -10.07 -27.15
CA LEU A 134 -10.98 -10.13 -28.16
C LEU A 134 -11.36 -11.00 -29.40
N PRO A 135 -11.91 -12.22 -29.27
CA PRO A 135 -12.31 -13.04 -30.42
C PRO A 135 -13.49 -12.49 -31.22
N GLN A 136 -14.25 -11.55 -30.68
CA GLN A 136 -15.40 -10.95 -31.39
C GLN A 136 -14.97 -9.87 -32.38
N ILE A 137 -13.70 -9.44 -32.32
CA ILE A 137 -13.12 -8.49 -33.27
C ILE A 137 -12.89 -9.21 -34.60
N LYS A 138 -13.62 -8.81 -35.64
CA LYS A 138 -13.61 -9.48 -36.95
C LYS A 138 -12.29 -9.32 -37.72
N SER A 139 -11.60 -8.19 -37.52
CA SER A 139 -10.34 -7.90 -38.21
C SER A 139 -9.17 -8.60 -37.54
N LYS A 140 -8.61 -9.62 -38.20
CA LYS A 140 -7.40 -10.33 -37.72
C LYS A 140 -6.20 -9.40 -37.58
N TYR A 141 -6.09 -8.39 -38.44
CA TYR A 141 -5.06 -7.35 -38.34
C TYR A 141 -5.21 -6.55 -37.05
N LEU A 142 -6.43 -6.10 -36.73
CA LEU A 142 -6.70 -5.34 -35.51
C LEU A 142 -6.43 -6.18 -34.25
N VAL A 143 -6.81 -7.45 -34.26
CA VAL A 143 -6.45 -8.40 -33.19
C VAL A 143 -4.94 -8.49 -33.03
N GLY A 144 -4.19 -8.62 -34.12
CA GLY A 144 -2.72 -8.63 -34.10
C GLY A 144 -2.13 -7.36 -33.50
N VAL A 145 -2.65 -6.19 -33.87
CA VAL A 145 -2.24 -4.89 -33.30
C VAL A 145 -2.53 -4.81 -31.80
N ILE A 146 -3.71 -5.23 -31.36
CA ILE A 146 -4.09 -5.23 -29.94
C ILE A 146 -3.18 -6.16 -29.15
N VAL A 147 -2.95 -7.38 -29.63
CA VAL A 147 -2.06 -8.35 -28.97
C VAL A 147 -0.63 -7.81 -28.90
N ALA A 148 -0.12 -7.24 -30.00
CA ALA A 148 1.20 -6.61 -30.01
C ALA A 148 1.29 -5.45 -29.00
N ALA A 149 0.25 -4.62 -28.89
CA ALA A 149 0.19 -3.52 -27.94
C ALA A 149 0.09 -4.00 -26.48
N ILE A 150 -0.65 -5.08 -26.19
CA ILE A 150 -0.67 -5.74 -24.87
C ILE A 150 0.73 -6.24 -24.51
N LEU A 151 1.40 -6.94 -25.43
CA LEU A 151 2.75 -7.46 -25.20
C LEU A 151 3.76 -6.32 -24.99
N LEU A 152 3.65 -5.25 -25.76
CA LEU A 152 4.49 -4.06 -25.60
C LEU A 152 4.26 -3.40 -24.24
N GLN A 153 3.01 -3.19 -23.83
CA GLN A 153 2.67 -2.65 -22.52
C GLN A 153 3.19 -3.56 -21.38
N MET A 154 3.08 -4.88 -21.54
CA MET A 154 3.63 -5.86 -20.59
C MET A 154 5.14 -5.68 -20.41
N VAL A 155 5.90 -5.46 -21.49
CA VAL A 155 7.35 -5.22 -21.41
C VAL A 155 7.65 -3.98 -20.57
N PHE A 156 6.93 -2.87 -20.76
CA PHE A 156 7.11 -1.66 -19.95
C PHE A 156 6.74 -1.88 -18.47
N VAL A 157 5.69 -2.64 -18.20
CA VAL A 157 5.31 -2.98 -16.81
C VAL A 157 6.39 -3.85 -16.15
N LEU A 158 6.91 -4.86 -16.87
CA LEU A 158 7.96 -5.74 -16.35
C LEU A 158 9.27 -4.98 -16.11
N GLU A 159 9.66 -4.09 -17.02
CA GLU A 159 10.82 -3.21 -16.86
C GLU A 159 10.73 -2.41 -15.55
N ARG A 160 9.59 -1.75 -15.31
CA ARG A 160 9.37 -0.98 -14.08
C ARG A 160 9.42 -1.86 -12.84
N ILE A 161 8.75 -3.01 -12.84
CA ILE A 161 8.68 -3.92 -11.68
C ILE A 161 10.06 -4.49 -11.34
N TYR A 162 10.85 -4.88 -12.35
CA TYR A 162 12.11 -5.60 -12.10
C TYR A 162 13.33 -4.71 -12.04
N LEU A 163 13.34 -3.55 -12.72
CA LEU A 163 14.53 -2.69 -12.82
C LEU A 163 14.41 -1.40 -12.00
N ILE A 164 13.20 -0.86 -11.83
CA ILE A 164 13.01 0.46 -11.19
C ILE A 164 12.47 0.30 -9.76
N ALA A 165 11.37 -0.42 -9.59
CA ALA A 165 10.66 -0.56 -8.32
C ALA A 165 11.54 -1.07 -7.16
N PRO A 166 12.48 -2.02 -7.35
CA PRO A 166 13.32 -2.50 -6.26
C PRO A 166 14.19 -1.39 -5.67
N THR A 167 14.64 -0.43 -6.48
CA THR A 167 15.45 0.71 -6.03
C THR A 167 14.56 1.84 -5.53
N GLN A 168 13.53 2.21 -6.29
CA GLN A 168 12.65 3.34 -5.96
C GLN A 168 11.85 3.12 -4.67
N HIS A 169 11.41 1.89 -4.42
CA HIS A 169 10.53 1.56 -3.31
C HIS A 169 11.20 0.68 -2.25
N ALA A 170 12.53 0.54 -2.29
CA ALA A 170 13.30 -0.29 -1.36
C ALA A 170 12.97 0.03 0.12
N GLY A 171 12.81 1.32 0.45
CA GLY A 171 12.45 1.76 1.81
C GLY A 171 11.10 1.20 2.28
N PHE A 172 10.10 1.15 1.40
CA PHE A 172 8.81 0.52 1.71
C PHE A 172 8.92 -0.99 1.93
N TRP A 173 9.98 -1.62 1.43
CA TRP A 173 10.29 -3.05 1.58
C TRP A 173 11.39 -3.32 2.62
N SER A 174 11.52 -2.45 3.62
CA SER A 174 12.42 -2.64 4.79
C SER A 174 13.91 -2.66 4.45
N GLN A 175 14.33 -2.02 3.36
CA GLN A 175 15.75 -1.94 2.98
C GLN A 175 16.61 -1.24 4.05
N SER A 176 16.07 -0.21 4.72
CA SER A 176 16.73 0.45 5.84
C SER A 176 16.96 -0.50 7.01
N ALA A 177 15.98 -1.34 7.33
CA ALA A 177 16.08 -2.38 8.36
C ALA A 177 17.17 -3.40 8.05
N ARG A 178 17.24 -3.85 6.79
CA ARG A 178 18.30 -4.74 6.31
C ARG A 178 19.66 -4.10 6.48
N THR A 179 19.84 -2.88 5.96
CA THR A 179 21.13 -2.19 5.96
C THR A 179 21.60 -1.90 7.40
N ALA A 180 20.68 -1.49 8.29
CA ALA A 180 20.97 -1.30 9.71
C ALA A 180 21.39 -2.62 10.39
N SER A 181 20.73 -3.72 10.06
CA SER A 181 21.05 -5.04 10.60
C SER A 181 22.43 -5.52 10.16
N GLU A 182 22.73 -5.43 8.86
CA GLU A 182 24.05 -5.77 8.30
C GLU A 182 25.16 -4.90 8.93
N ALA A 183 24.91 -3.59 9.11
CA ALA A 183 25.84 -2.70 9.78
C ALA A 183 26.08 -3.08 11.25
N ALA A 184 25.02 -3.43 12.00
CA ALA A 184 25.14 -3.88 13.39
C ALA A 184 25.92 -5.18 13.51
N ILE A 185 25.75 -6.11 12.55
CA ILE A 185 26.48 -7.38 12.49
C ILE A 185 27.96 -7.13 12.23
N HIS A 186 28.30 -6.29 11.24
CA HIS A 186 29.69 -5.99 10.88
C HIS A 186 30.45 -5.25 11.99
N LYS A 187 29.77 -4.35 12.72
CA LYS A 187 30.37 -3.55 13.80
C LYS A 187 30.23 -4.20 15.18
N LYS A 188 29.69 -5.42 15.25
CA LYS A 188 29.33 -6.05 16.52
C LYS A 188 30.50 -6.16 17.49
N ASP A 189 31.69 -6.44 16.99
CA ASP A 189 32.88 -6.64 17.84
C ASP A 189 33.62 -5.32 18.14
N ASP A 190 33.30 -4.24 17.44
CA ASP A 190 33.92 -2.92 17.60
C ASP A 190 33.34 -2.14 18.80
N TYR A 191 32.13 -2.50 19.25
CA TYR A 191 31.38 -1.76 20.28
C TYR A 191 30.90 -2.69 21.40
N LYS A 192 31.01 -2.21 22.65
CA LYS A 192 30.47 -2.92 23.82
C LYS A 192 28.95 -3.06 23.77
N LYS A 193 28.26 -2.07 23.17
CA LYS A 193 26.81 -2.09 23.01
C LYS A 193 26.41 -1.41 21.69
N ILE A 194 25.45 -2.01 20.99
CA ILE A 194 24.85 -1.43 19.79
C ILE A 194 23.34 -1.31 20.00
N PHE A 195 22.79 -0.13 19.74
CA PHE A 195 21.36 0.13 19.75
C PHE A 195 20.82 0.26 18.34
N LEU A 196 19.73 -0.45 18.06
CA LEU A 196 18.94 -0.31 16.85
C LEU A 196 17.61 0.36 17.23
N LEU A 197 17.32 1.54 16.71
CA LEU A 197 16.11 2.28 17.09
C LEU A 197 14.87 1.70 16.41
N THR A 198 13.74 1.66 17.13
CA THR A 198 12.48 1.11 16.62
C THR A 198 11.82 1.99 15.55
N LYS A 199 12.30 3.23 15.42
CA LYS A 199 11.99 4.13 14.30
C LYS A 199 12.33 3.51 12.94
N ILE A 200 13.30 2.58 12.88
CA ILE A 200 13.60 1.84 11.66
C ILE A 200 12.48 0.81 11.42
N ASP A 201 11.70 1.00 10.35
CA ASP A 201 10.56 0.12 10.02
C ASP A 201 11.01 -1.36 9.97
N ASN A 202 10.24 -2.26 10.59
CA ASN A 202 10.49 -3.71 10.66
C ASN A 202 11.82 -4.17 11.27
N ILE A 203 12.59 -3.32 11.95
CA ILE A 203 13.91 -3.69 12.50
C ILE A 203 13.86 -4.85 13.49
N GLU A 204 12.78 -4.96 14.27
CA GLU A 204 12.59 -6.04 15.24
C GLU A 204 12.47 -7.43 14.60
N TYR A 205 12.09 -7.48 13.32
CA TYR A 205 12.02 -8.70 12.53
C TYR A 205 13.26 -8.86 11.65
N ALA A 206 13.74 -7.77 11.04
CA ALA A 206 14.87 -7.78 10.12
C ALA A 206 16.16 -8.23 10.82
N TYR A 207 16.50 -7.64 11.97
CA TYR A 207 17.77 -7.93 12.62
C TYR A 207 17.92 -9.42 12.98
N PRO A 208 16.95 -10.08 13.64
CA PRO A 208 17.05 -11.50 13.93
C PRO A 208 17.24 -12.39 12.70
N VAL A 209 16.60 -12.05 11.57
CA VAL A 209 16.72 -12.79 10.31
C VAL A 209 18.14 -12.66 9.74
N TYR A 210 18.65 -11.44 9.59
CA TYR A 210 19.97 -11.21 9.00
C TYR A 210 21.12 -11.66 9.92
N ALA A 211 20.96 -11.51 11.24
CA ALA A 211 21.94 -11.97 12.22
C ALA A 211 21.83 -13.48 12.51
N LYS A 212 20.90 -14.20 11.88
CA LYS A 212 20.67 -15.64 12.06
C LYS A 212 20.48 -16.04 13.52
N ILE A 213 19.69 -15.24 14.25
CA ILE A 213 19.38 -15.50 15.66
C ILE A 213 18.51 -16.76 15.78
N ASP A 214 18.75 -17.56 16.81
CA ASP A 214 17.91 -18.72 17.14
C ASP A 214 16.42 -18.30 17.24
N PRO A 215 15.51 -18.88 16.45
CA PRO A 215 14.09 -18.55 16.49
C PRO A 215 13.45 -18.68 17.87
N SER A 216 13.94 -19.60 18.71
CA SER A 216 13.45 -19.81 20.08
C SER A 216 13.66 -18.57 20.94
N LEU A 217 14.81 -17.91 20.78
CA LEU A 217 15.13 -16.66 21.49
C LEU A 217 14.27 -15.49 21.00
N VAL A 218 13.97 -15.44 19.70
CA VAL A 218 13.10 -14.41 19.10
C VAL A 218 11.67 -14.58 19.60
N ILE A 219 11.12 -15.80 19.52
CA ILE A 219 9.77 -16.13 19.95
C ILE A 219 9.61 -15.89 21.45
N GLY A 220 10.60 -16.27 22.27
CA GLY A 220 10.60 -16.05 23.70
C GLY A 220 10.47 -14.58 24.10
N GLN A 221 11.00 -13.67 23.27
CA GLN A 221 10.91 -12.22 23.47
C GLN A 221 9.68 -11.58 22.81
N SER A 222 8.90 -12.29 21.99
CA SER A 222 7.79 -11.71 21.20
C SER A 222 6.75 -11.00 22.06
N LYS A 223 6.43 -11.56 23.25
CA LYS A 223 5.45 -11.02 24.20
C LYS A 223 6.01 -9.93 25.11
N SER A 224 7.32 -9.86 25.25
CA SER A 224 8.01 -8.81 26.01
C SER A 224 8.05 -7.57 25.13
N GLY A 225 7.61 -6.41 25.59
CA GLY A 225 7.81 -5.15 24.84
C GLY A 225 9.30 -4.86 24.60
N PHE A 226 9.62 -3.69 24.04
CA PHE A 226 11.01 -3.26 23.93
C PHE A 226 11.63 -3.00 25.32
N PRO A 227 12.93 -3.28 25.53
CA PRO A 227 13.94 -3.65 24.52
C PRO A 227 13.96 -5.14 24.14
N LYS A 228 14.19 -5.44 22.86
CA LYS A 228 14.60 -6.79 22.41
C LYS A 228 16.12 -6.90 22.48
N LYS A 229 16.67 -7.97 23.05
CA LYS A 229 18.12 -8.12 23.31
C LYS A 229 18.69 -9.36 22.62
N TYR A 230 19.83 -9.17 21.97
CA TYR A 230 20.59 -10.21 21.26
C TYR A 230 22.08 -10.02 21.52
N GLY A 231 22.55 -10.45 22.69
CA GLY A 231 23.92 -10.21 23.15
C GLY A 231 24.19 -8.72 23.42
N ASN A 232 25.23 -8.16 22.79
CA ASN A 232 25.54 -6.73 22.88
C ASN A 232 24.60 -5.84 22.04
N ILE A 233 23.70 -6.41 21.24
CA ILE A 233 22.72 -5.65 20.45
C ILE A 233 21.40 -5.53 21.19
N ALA A 234 20.81 -4.34 21.18
CA ALA A 234 19.49 -4.06 21.74
C ALA A 234 18.64 -3.24 20.77
N ILE A 235 17.39 -3.65 20.56
CA ILE A 235 16.41 -2.91 19.75
C ILE A 235 15.52 -2.12 20.70
N THR A 236 15.59 -0.79 20.70
CA THR A 236 14.82 0.10 21.60
C THR A 236 14.97 1.57 21.25
N ASP A 237 13.99 2.39 21.62
CA ASP A 237 14.09 3.87 21.60
C ASP A 237 14.56 4.46 22.93
N LYS A 238 14.56 3.67 24.02
CA LYS A 238 14.91 4.12 25.36
C LYS A 238 16.42 4.07 25.58
N ILE A 239 17.15 4.95 24.90
CA ILE A 239 18.62 5.01 24.96
C ILE A 239 19.11 5.73 26.23
N GLU A 240 18.26 6.57 26.83
CA GLU A 240 18.59 7.39 28.01
C GLU A 240 18.87 6.54 29.27
N ASP A 241 18.33 5.33 29.33
CA ASP A 241 18.54 4.38 30.42
C ASP A 241 19.92 3.68 30.37
N PHE A 242 20.77 3.99 29.37
CA PHE A 242 22.05 3.34 29.14
C PHE A 242 23.22 4.33 29.19
N GLU A 243 24.31 3.98 29.89
CA GLU A 243 25.52 4.81 30.01
C GLU A 243 26.10 5.10 28.60
N ARG A 244 26.01 6.37 28.17
CA ARG A 244 26.55 6.83 26.87
C ARG A 244 28.05 7.06 27.00
N GLY A 245 28.85 6.19 26.39
CA GLY A 245 30.30 6.31 26.27
C GLY A 245 30.78 6.09 24.83
N GLU A 246 32.09 6.24 24.58
CA GLU A 246 32.69 6.03 23.24
C GLU A 246 32.55 4.59 22.73
N ASP A 247 32.28 3.63 23.63
CA ASP A 247 32.10 2.21 23.30
C ASP A 247 30.65 1.83 22.90
N VAL A 248 29.78 2.82 22.69
CA VAL A 248 28.36 2.63 22.34
C VAL A 248 28.06 3.18 20.96
N LEU A 249 27.45 2.35 20.11
CA LEU A 249 26.93 2.74 18.80
C LEU A 249 25.42 2.78 18.81
N VAL A 250 24.83 3.88 18.33
CA VAL A 250 23.41 3.95 18.02
C VAL A 250 23.25 4.00 16.50
N ILE A 251 22.42 3.10 15.98
CA ILE A 251 22.06 3.04 14.56
C ILE A 251 20.60 3.43 14.43
N THR A 252 20.36 4.47 13.63
CA THR A 252 19.04 4.99 13.30
C THR A 252 18.98 5.38 11.83
N ILE A 253 17.87 5.98 11.41
CA ILE A 253 17.68 6.54 10.07
C ILE A 253 17.26 8.01 10.11
N ASP A 254 17.70 8.77 9.11
CA ASP A 254 17.31 10.15 8.89
C ASP A 254 15.90 10.27 8.28
N SER A 255 15.48 11.48 7.89
CA SER A 255 14.19 11.72 7.24
C SER A 255 14.09 11.17 5.81
N LYS A 256 15.22 10.79 5.20
CA LYS A 256 15.32 10.17 3.87
C LYS A 256 15.50 8.65 3.94
N ASN A 257 15.42 8.05 5.14
CA ASN A 257 15.69 6.63 5.41
C ASN A 257 17.16 6.21 5.19
N GLU A 258 18.10 7.15 5.20
CA GLU A 258 19.54 6.88 5.17
C GLU A 258 20.06 6.56 6.58
N LEU A 259 21.06 5.67 6.68
CA LEU A 259 21.62 5.27 7.97
C LEU A 259 22.37 6.41 8.64
N LEU A 260 22.06 6.62 9.92
CA LEU A 260 22.79 7.51 10.80
C LEU A 260 23.44 6.69 11.91
N TYR A 261 24.69 7.03 12.17
CA TYR A 261 25.48 6.47 13.27
C TYR A 261 25.73 7.57 14.27
N GLU A 262 25.28 7.37 15.50
CA GLU A 262 25.61 8.25 16.62
C GLU A 262 26.55 7.50 17.56
N THR A 263 27.78 7.99 17.68
CA THR A 263 28.79 7.51 18.63
C THR A 263 28.99 8.60 19.68
N GLY A 264 28.85 8.26 20.97
CA GLY A 264 29.23 9.15 22.07
C GLY A 264 28.63 10.56 22.00
N ILE A 265 27.32 10.71 22.27
CA ILE A 265 26.75 12.05 22.56
C ILE A 265 27.30 12.49 23.92
N LYS A 266 28.37 13.30 23.91
CA LYS A 266 28.69 14.16 25.06
C LYS A 266 27.50 15.08 25.30
N LYS A 267 26.94 15.03 26.50
CA LYS A 267 26.20 16.16 27.05
C LYS A 267 27.19 17.26 27.43
#